data_AF-A0A520QNV1-F1
#
_entry.id   AF-A0A520QNV1-F1
#
_cell.length_a   1.000
_cell.length_b   1.000
_cell.length_c   1.000
_cell.angle_alpha   90.00
_cell.angle_beta   90.00
_cell.angle_gamma   90.00
#
_symmetry.space_group_name_H-M   'P 1'
#
loop_
_entity.id
_entity.type
_entity.pdbx_description
1 polymer ?
#
loop_
_entity_poly.entity_id
_entity_poly.type
_entity_poly.pdbx_seq_one_letter_code
_entity_poly.pdbx_strand_id
1 'polypeptide(L)'
;MLRRSLLLALLVLPGCDGPAGTPDADSTFDSGRPDPTRDTGPRIDTGVTPSCGVVGAMCCDTGLRCAEGSFCEDGSCCAVPGGAACEAPDDCCGDTDCVGGKCCALQGSSCRTSSDCCTDLLCADGLCLRPFDEGCGRAGEPCCGGVMCRSGFACEAGTCEACGGDGETCCEPPSECRDGRTCNGGRCGAADPTCGADGQPCCAGERCQGELACDAGTCAPPTERCGYSDCGECTRHYPCGWCGDTGTCQEGSSSGPDGASCGDWSWVATACDGGTPDTCFLETECGACAGRSGCGWCAETGACRPGDSLGPTTGSCGNWDFFSFECAPSCTGTDCGSCAGTFGCGWCGDTGACRPGDTSGPSSGSCFSWSGTVSSCPAADPCAGQTSCGACASTSGCGWCASTSTCVSGTAGGPSSGTCADWDFGASACTCSMVMASCAADMDCCGSLSCRRGASFGVRCCQEAGGSCGAGGDCCGYMDCVSGTCNCRSSGRGCLEDGDCCSGTCASGRCS
;
A
#
# COMPACT_ATOMS: atom_id res chain seq x y z
N MET A 1 -36.98 -69.86 -0.97
CA MET A 1 -36.34 -69.19 -2.13
C MET A 1 -36.70 -67.71 -1.99
N LEU A 2 -35.85 -66.71 -1.79
CA LEU A 2 -34.41 -66.49 -1.84
C LEU A 2 -34.00 -65.65 -0.61
N ARG A 3 -32.81 -65.91 -0.06
CA ARG A 3 -32.10 -65.03 0.89
C ARG A 3 -31.53 -63.82 0.14
N ARG A 4 -31.54 -62.62 0.73
CA ARG A 4 -30.56 -61.58 0.41
C ARG A 4 -30.09 -60.86 1.67
N SER A 5 -28.79 -61.02 1.91
CA SER A 5 -27.95 -60.49 2.96
C SER A 5 -27.75 -58.98 2.82
N LEU A 6 -27.71 -58.25 3.95
CA LEU A 6 -27.11 -56.93 4.03
C LEU A 6 -25.81 -57.06 4.86
N LEU A 7 -24.67 -56.74 4.26
CA LEU A 7 -23.37 -56.65 4.91
C LEU A 7 -23.28 -55.34 5.72
N LEU A 8 -22.96 -55.45 7.00
CA LEU A 8 -22.37 -54.37 7.80
C LEU A 8 -20.86 -54.67 7.91
N ALA A 9 -20.00 -53.78 7.42
CA ALA A 9 -18.57 -53.87 7.57
C ALA A 9 -18.14 -53.09 8.84
N LEU A 10 -17.75 -53.84 9.88
CA LEU A 10 -16.96 -53.36 11.01
C LEU A 10 -15.48 -53.37 10.63
N LEU A 11 -14.79 -52.24 10.79
CA LEU A 11 -13.33 -52.18 10.80
C LEU A 11 -12.85 -51.74 12.17
N VAL A 12 -11.97 -52.58 12.73
CA VAL A 12 -11.31 -52.53 14.03
C VAL A 12 -10.03 -51.70 13.89
N LEU A 13 -9.72 -50.86 14.88
CA LEU A 13 -8.37 -50.36 15.15
C LEU A 13 -7.98 -50.71 16.60
N PRO A 14 -6.71 -51.08 16.87
CA PRO A 14 -6.28 -51.64 18.14
C PRO A 14 -5.93 -50.57 19.18
N GLY A 15 -6.19 -50.89 20.45
CA GLY A 15 -5.83 -50.07 21.60
C GLY A 15 -4.39 -50.28 22.08
N CYS A 16 -3.96 -49.34 22.93
CA CYS A 16 -2.90 -49.54 23.91
C CYS A 16 -3.38 -48.98 25.26
N ASP A 17 -3.34 -49.83 26.28
CA ASP A 17 -3.58 -49.56 27.70
C ASP A 17 -2.45 -48.71 28.35
N GLY A 18 -2.78 -48.03 29.46
CA GLY A 18 -2.03 -46.97 30.20
C GLY A 18 -0.80 -47.41 31.04
N PRO A 19 -0.50 -46.84 32.25
CA PRO A 19 -1.17 -45.79 33.05
C PRO A 19 -0.21 -44.70 33.63
N ALA A 20 -0.74 -43.91 34.58
CA ALA A 20 -0.22 -42.72 35.28
C ALA A 20 1.18 -42.76 35.94
N GLY A 21 1.81 -41.58 36.03
CA GLY A 21 2.97 -41.24 36.88
C GLY A 21 3.13 -39.71 37.01
N THR A 22 3.48 -39.25 38.21
CA THR A 22 3.47 -37.87 38.77
C THR A 22 4.52 -36.89 38.21
N PRO A 23 4.43 -35.57 38.50
CA PRO A 23 5.44 -34.59 38.12
C PRO A 23 6.51 -34.46 39.22
N ASP A 24 7.78 -34.51 38.84
CA ASP A 24 8.91 -34.03 39.65
C ASP A 24 9.74 -33.02 38.86
N ALA A 25 10.16 -32.00 39.58
CA ALA A 25 10.89 -30.85 39.12
C ALA A 25 12.40 -31.13 38.96
N ASP A 26 13.05 -30.13 38.34
CA ASP A 26 14.45 -29.73 38.50
C ASP A 26 15.48 -30.32 37.52
N SER A 27 16.00 -29.47 36.62
CA SER A 27 17.44 -29.22 36.48
C SER A 27 17.75 -28.28 35.30
N THR A 28 18.29 -27.12 35.64
CA THR A 28 19.39 -26.40 34.98
C THR A 28 19.91 -26.97 33.65
N PHE A 29 19.87 -26.16 32.58
CA PHE A 29 20.71 -26.41 31.39
C PHE A 29 21.73 -25.30 31.16
N ASP A 30 22.97 -25.79 31.09
CA ASP A 30 24.26 -25.16 31.00
C ASP A 30 24.56 -24.67 29.57
N SER A 31 25.41 -23.66 29.47
CA SER A 31 25.80 -22.98 28.24
C SER A 31 26.92 -23.77 27.53
N GLY A 32 26.58 -24.53 26.49
CA GLY A 32 27.53 -25.28 25.67
C GLY A 32 28.00 -24.54 24.41
N ARG A 33 29.30 -24.22 24.38
CA ARG A 33 30.13 -23.81 23.22
C ARG A 33 29.92 -24.71 21.98
N PRO A 34 29.99 -24.20 20.73
CA PRO A 34 30.07 -25.04 19.53
C PRO A 34 31.52 -25.42 19.18
N ASP A 35 31.72 -26.70 18.86
CA ASP A 35 32.91 -27.35 18.31
C ASP A 35 32.93 -27.26 16.77
N PRO A 36 34.03 -26.86 16.10
CA PRO A 36 34.09 -26.76 14.65
C PRO A 36 34.76 -28.00 14.04
N THR A 37 34.04 -28.86 13.31
CA THR A 37 34.56 -29.55 12.12
C THR A 37 33.49 -30.32 11.34
N ARG A 38 33.58 -30.21 9.99
CA ARG A 38 32.82 -30.90 8.91
C ARG A 38 31.39 -30.35 8.71
N ASP A 39 31.03 -29.77 7.56
CA ASP A 39 31.16 -30.36 6.23
C ASP A 39 31.33 -29.32 5.10
N THR A 40 32.06 -29.70 4.05
CA THR A 40 32.41 -28.87 2.88
C THR A 40 31.45 -29.09 1.70
N GLY A 41 30.74 -28.03 1.30
CA GLY A 41 30.04 -27.85 0.02
C GLY A 41 29.98 -26.35 -0.31
N PRO A 42 29.97 -25.92 -1.59
CA PRO A 42 30.26 -24.54 -1.95
C PRO A 42 29.11 -23.63 -1.52
N ARG A 43 29.35 -22.76 -0.54
CA ARG A 43 28.48 -21.61 -0.28
C ARG A 43 28.74 -20.59 -1.36
N ILE A 44 27.72 -20.31 -2.16
CA ILE A 44 27.64 -19.06 -2.89
C ILE A 44 27.35 -17.99 -1.85
N ASP A 45 28.36 -17.16 -1.57
CA ASP A 45 28.18 -15.90 -0.87
C ASP A 45 27.33 -14.98 -1.73
N THR A 46 26.04 -14.88 -1.40
CA THR A 46 25.24 -13.69 -1.70
C THR A 46 24.69 -13.17 -0.38
N GLY A 47 25.29 -12.10 0.11
CA GLY A 47 24.84 -11.36 1.28
C GLY A 47 23.58 -10.56 0.97
N VAL A 48 22.47 -11.24 0.70
CA VAL A 48 21.14 -10.65 0.59
C VAL A 48 20.34 -11.21 1.76
N THR A 49 20.06 -10.38 2.76
CA THR A 49 18.95 -10.66 3.69
C THR A 49 17.72 -11.00 2.87
N PRO A 50 17.00 -12.12 3.11
CA PRO A 50 15.84 -12.46 2.30
C PRO A 50 14.81 -11.34 2.44
N SER A 51 14.75 -10.47 1.43
CA SER A 51 13.77 -9.40 1.33
C SER A 51 12.43 -10.06 1.10
N CYS A 52 11.55 -10.02 2.10
CA CYS A 52 10.17 -10.46 1.92
C CYS A 52 9.42 -9.44 1.06
N GLY A 53 8.32 -9.86 0.44
CA GLY A 53 7.37 -8.95 -0.19
C GLY A 53 7.65 -8.56 -1.65
N VAL A 54 8.73 -9.03 -2.27
CA VAL A 54 8.99 -8.89 -3.72
C VAL A 54 8.59 -10.17 -4.46
N VAL A 55 8.29 -10.07 -5.76
CA VAL A 55 7.92 -11.23 -6.60
C VAL A 55 9.01 -12.32 -6.51
N GLY A 56 8.59 -13.57 -6.29
CA GLY A 56 9.48 -14.71 -6.09
C GLY A 56 10.03 -14.85 -4.66
N ALA A 57 9.82 -13.88 -3.77
CA ALA A 57 10.21 -13.96 -2.36
C ALA A 57 9.06 -14.37 -1.43
N MET A 58 9.40 -14.74 -0.20
CA MET A 58 8.41 -15.05 0.82
C MET A 58 7.55 -13.82 1.15
N CYS A 59 6.29 -14.06 1.52
CA CYS A 59 5.41 -12.97 1.96
C CYS A 59 5.91 -12.34 3.25
N CYS A 60 5.73 -11.02 3.39
CA CYS A 60 6.08 -10.33 4.62
C CYS A 60 5.05 -10.59 5.73
N ASP A 61 5.57 -10.84 6.93
CA ASP A 61 4.85 -11.24 8.15
C ASP A 61 4.01 -12.52 8.03
N THR A 62 3.45 -12.99 9.14
CA THR A 62 2.49 -14.11 9.22
C THR A 62 1.15 -13.86 8.48
N GLY A 63 1.09 -12.87 7.58
CA GLY A 63 -0.16 -12.25 7.10
C GLY A 63 -0.20 -11.75 5.66
N LEU A 64 0.43 -12.45 4.71
CA LEU A 64 0.10 -12.37 3.27
C LEU A 64 0.44 -11.04 2.54
N ARG A 65 1.41 -10.24 3.02
CA ARG A 65 1.71 -8.94 2.40
C ARG A 65 2.85 -9.01 1.38
N CYS A 66 2.58 -8.47 0.20
CA CYS A 66 3.53 -8.27 -0.89
C CYS A 66 3.48 -6.80 -1.37
N ALA A 67 4.46 -6.38 -2.16
CA ALA A 67 4.52 -5.04 -2.75
C ALA A 67 3.31 -4.76 -3.67
N GLU A 68 3.01 -3.48 -3.94
CA GLU A 68 1.91 -3.11 -4.83
C GLU A 68 2.03 -3.82 -6.19
N GLY A 69 0.92 -4.41 -6.66
CA GLY A 69 0.90 -5.20 -7.91
C GLY A 69 1.35 -6.65 -7.76
N SER A 70 1.54 -7.15 -6.54
CA SER A 70 1.79 -8.55 -6.23
C SER A 70 0.86 -9.08 -5.13
N PHE A 71 0.60 -10.39 -5.13
CA PHE A 71 -0.29 -11.07 -4.21
C PHE A 71 0.43 -12.25 -3.55
N CYS A 72 0.07 -12.59 -2.31
CA CYS A 72 0.66 -13.71 -1.60
C CYS A 72 -0.14 -14.99 -1.87
N GLU A 73 0.47 -15.95 -2.57
CA GLU A 73 -0.10 -17.26 -2.86
C GLU A 73 0.86 -18.34 -2.36
N ASP A 74 0.35 -19.29 -1.56
CA ASP A 74 1.13 -20.39 -0.97
C ASP A 74 2.44 -19.97 -0.25
N GLY A 75 2.44 -18.76 0.33
CA GLY A 75 3.56 -18.24 1.14
C GLY A 75 4.66 -17.54 0.34
N SER A 76 4.49 -17.41 -0.99
CA SER A 76 5.36 -16.62 -1.86
C SER A 76 4.60 -15.50 -2.56
N CYS A 77 5.26 -14.39 -2.82
CA CYS A 77 4.70 -13.27 -3.55
C CYS A 77 4.79 -13.53 -5.04
N CYS A 78 3.66 -13.42 -5.73
CA CYS A 78 3.55 -13.55 -7.18
C CYS A 78 2.92 -12.28 -7.79
N ALA A 79 3.22 -11.97 -9.04
CA ALA A 79 2.66 -10.84 -9.75
C ALA A 79 1.28 -11.18 -10.35
N VAL A 80 0.34 -10.24 -10.27
CA VAL A 80 -0.99 -10.36 -10.90
C VAL A 80 -0.99 -9.73 -12.29
N PRO A 81 -1.93 -10.08 -13.19
CA PRO A 81 -2.02 -9.46 -14.50
C PRO A 81 -2.08 -7.92 -14.44
N GLY A 82 -1.20 -7.26 -15.21
CA GLY A 82 -1.05 -5.80 -15.19
C GLY A 82 -0.29 -5.22 -13.98
N GLY A 83 0.20 -6.06 -13.07
CA GLY A 83 0.93 -5.69 -11.86
C GLY A 83 2.45 -5.62 -12.03
N ALA A 84 3.18 -6.16 -11.04
CA ALA A 84 4.64 -6.16 -11.01
C ALA A 84 5.26 -6.91 -12.21
N ALA A 85 6.52 -6.59 -12.52
CA ALA A 85 7.24 -7.28 -13.57
C ALA A 85 7.53 -8.74 -13.19
N CYS A 86 7.62 -9.61 -14.20
CA CYS A 86 7.96 -11.03 -14.05
C CYS A 86 9.15 -11.38 -14.96
N GLU A 87 9.89 -12.44 -14.61
CA GLU A 87 11.00 -12.97 -15.41
C GLU A 87 10.71 -14.41 -15.89
N ALA A 88 9.90 -15.16 -15.14
CA ALA A 88 9.49 -16.53 -15.42
C ALA A 88 7.98 -16.74 -15.16
N PRO A 89 7.37 -17.82 -15.68
CA PRO A 89 5.96 -18.12 -15.44
C PRO A 89 5.60 -18.31 -13.97
N ASP A 90 6.51 -18.90 -13.18
CA ASP A 90 6.34 -19.14 -11.74
C ASP A 90 6.30 -17.84 -10.90
N ASP A 91 6.68 -16.71 -11.48
CA ASP A 91 6.59 -15.40 -10.85
C ASP A 91 5.15 -14.85 -10.84
N CYS A 92 4.24 -15.46 -11.59
CA CYS A 92 2.87 -14.98 -11.79
C CYS A 92 1.86 -15.81 -10.99
N CYS A 93 0.80 -15.17 -10.47
CA CYS A 93 -0.19 -15.84 -9.61
C CYS A 93 -1.15 -16.75 -10.39
N GLY A 94 -1.51 -17.90 -9.81
CA GLY A 94 -2.43 -18.87 -10.40
C GLY A 94 -2.05 -19.33 -11.82
N ASP A 95 -3.04 -19.49 -12.70
CA ASP A 95 -2.87 -19.93 -14.10
C ASP A 95 -2.53 -18.76 -15.05
N THR A 96 -1.46 -18.03 -14.76
CA THR A 96 -0.98 -16.90 -15.56
C THR A 96 0.45 -17.13 -16.05
N ASP A 97 0.84 -16.44 -17.13
CA ASP A 97 2.15 -16.62 -17.78
C ASP A 97 2.89 -15.28 -17.89
N CYS A 98 4.22 -15.32 -17.97
CA CYS A 98 5.07 -14.14 -18.07
C CYS A 98 5.43 -13.83 -19.52
N VAL A 99 4.79 -12.80 -20.10
CA VAL A 99 5.01 -12.40 -21.50
C VAL A 99 5.43 -10.93 -21.56
N GLY A 100 6.61 -10.66 -22.12
CA GLY A 100 7.13 -9.29 -22.25
C GLY A 100 7.38 -8.59 -20.92
N GLY A 101 7.71 -9.36 -19.87
CA GLY A 101 7.98 -8.85 -18.53
C GLY A 101 6.73 -8.50 -17.71
N LYS A 102 5.54 -8.92 -18.15
CA LYS A 102 4.29 -8.77 -17.39
C LYS A 102 3.50 -10.07 -17.35
N CYS A 103 2.85 -10.31 -16.20
CA CYS A 103 1.93 -11.43 -16.07
C CYS A 103 0.66 -11.19 -16.89
N CYS A 104 0.18 -12.23 -17.54
CA CYS A 104 -1.04 -12.22 -18.34
C CYS A 104 -1.81 -13.55 -18.17
N ALA A 105 -3.11 -13.50 -18.38
CA ALA A 105 -4.01 -14.64 -18.21
C ALA A 105 -4.06 -15.51 -19.48
N LEU A 106 -3.90 -16.82 -19.28
CA LEU A 106 -3.97 -17.83 -20.34
C LEU A 106 -5.40 -18.06 -20.84
N GLN A 107 -5.54 -18.81 -21.93
CA GLN A 107 -6.85 -19.11 -22.52
C GLN A 107 -7.74 -19.86 -21.51
N GLY A 108 -8.95 -19.35 -21.29
CA GLY A 108 -9.93 -19.89 -20.34
C GLY A 108 -9.80 -19.34 -18.92
N SER A 109 -8.79 -18.51 -18.63
CA SER A 109 -8.63 -17.84 -17.33
C SER A 109 -9.54 -16.61 -17.22
N SER A 110 -9.90 -16.23 -16.00
CA SER A 110 -10.78 -15.08 -15.77
C SER A 110 -10.10 -13.74 -16.08
N CYS A 111 -10.84 -12.80 -16.64
CA CYS A 111 -10.35 -11.46 -16.98
C CYS A 111 -11.42 -10.39 -16.73
N ARG A 112 -10.99 -9.14 -16.58
CA ARG A 112 -11.88 -7.96 -16.56
C ARG A 112 -11.81 -7.19 -17.86
N THR A 113 -10.64 -7.16 -18.49
CA THR A 113 -10.36 -6.46 -19.74
C THR A 113 -9.40 -7.26 -20.60
N SER A 114 -9.35 -6.98 -21.91
CA SER A 114 -8.46 -7.70 -22.83
C SER A 114 -6.97 -7.46 -22.59
N SER A 115 -6.59 -6.43 -21.82
CA SER A 115 -5.20 -6.24 -21.37
C SER A 115 -4.78 -7.21 -20.27
N ASP A 116 -5.73 -7.93 -19.66
CA ASP A 116 -5.43 -8.95 -18.66
C ASP A 116 -4.99 -10.26 -19.32
N CYS A 117 -5.30 -10.46 -20.60
CA CYS A 117 -5.06 -11.71 -21.33
C CYS A 117 -3.72 -11.70 -22.06
N CYS A 118 -3.11 -12.88 -22.21
CA CYS A 118 -1.87 -13.01 -22.98
C CYS A 118 -2.07 -12.67 -24.45
N THR A 119 -0.96 -12.37 -25.15
CA THR A 119 -0.96 -12.00 -26.57
C THR A 119 -1.83 -12.96 -27.39
N ASP A 120 -2.66 -12.37 -28.26
CA ASP A 120 -3.66 -13.06 -29.11
C ASP A 120 -4.94 -13.58 -28.40
N LEU A 121 -5.18 -13.17 -27.14
CA LEU A 121 -6.41 -13.46 -26.40
C LEU A 121 -7.18 -12.17 -26.08
N LEU A 122 -8.50 -12.26 -26.05
CA LEU A 122 -9.39 -11.16 -25.67
C LEU A 122 -10.26 -11.57 -24.48
N CYS A 123 -10.61 -10.60 -23.65
CA CYS A 123 -11.54 -10.83 -22.57
C CYS A 123 -12.97 -10.82 -23.08
N ALA A 124 -13.62 -11.98 -23.09
CA ALA A 124 -14.99 -12.17 -23.52
C ALA A 124 -15.74 -13.02 -22.48
N ASP A 125 -16.93 -12.56 -22.05
CA ASP A 125 -17.72 -13.19 -20.99
C ASP A 125 -16.93 -13.45 -19.68
N GLY A 126 -15.97 -12.57 -19.39
CA GLY A 126 -15.11 -12.67 -18.21
C GLY A 126 -14.02 -13.74 -18.31
N LEU A 127 -13.78 -14.31 -19.50
CA LEU A 127 -12.75 -15.30 -19.78
C LEU A 127 -11.83 -14.84 -20.92
N CYS A 128 -10.55 -15.17 -20.83
CA CYS A 128 -9.60 -14.95 -21.91
C CYS A 128 -9.83 -15.99 -23.00
N LEU A 129 -10.44 -15.57 -24.11
CA LEU A 129 -10.74 -16.45 -25.23
C LEU A 129 -9.91 -16.04 -26.44
N ARG A 130 -9.54 -17.03 -27.25
CA ARG A 130 -9.03 -16.73 -28.59
C ARG A 130 -10.19 -16.15 -29.41
N PRO A 131 -10.01 -15.04 -30.13
CA PRO A 131 -11.04 -14.46 -31.00
C PRO A 131 -11.38 -15.33 -32.23
N PHE A 132 -11.03 -16.61 -32.24
CA PHE A 132 -11.02 -17.46 -33.42
C PHE A 132 -12.04 -18.59 -33.42
N ASP A 133 -12.93 -18.63 -32.43
CA ASP A 133 -14.07 -19.55 -32.43
C ASP A 133 -15.24 -18.95 -33.26
N GLU A 134 -15.06 -19.08 -34.58
CA GLU A 134 -16.02 -19.07 -35.70
C GLU A 134 -16.72 -17.76 -36.11
N GLY A 135 -16.24 -17.15 -37.22
CA GLY A 135 -17.03 -16.30 -38.11
C GLY A 135 -16.56 -14.86 -38.34
N CYS A 136 -15.45 -14.44 -37.75
CA CYS A 136 -14.88 -13.11 -37.93
C CYS A 136 -13.35 -13.14 -38.09
N GLY A 137 -12.79 -12.10 -38.72
CA GLY A 137 -11.35 -11.84 -38.71
C GLY A 137 -10.54 -12.40 -39.89
N ARG A 138 -11.09 -13.23 -40.79
CA ARG A 138 -10.40 -13.63 -42.03
C ARG A 138 -10.71 -12.67 -43.19
N ALA A 139 -9.97 -12.77 -44.29
CA ALA A 139 -10.24 -12.02 -45.52
C ALA A 139 -11.73 -12.11 -45.92
N GLY A 140 -12.39 -10.97 -46.04
CA GLY A 140 -13.80 -10.88 -46.42
C GLY A 140 -14.81 -11.27 -45.32
N GLU A 141 -14.36 -11.59 -44.10
CA GLU A 141 -15.22 -11.81 -42.93
C GLU A 141 -15.42 -10.50 -42.14
N PRO A 142 -16.49 -10.38 -41.34
CA PRO A 142 -16.67 -9.23 -40.47
C PRO A 142 -15.52 -9.08 -39.48
N CYS A 143 -15.25 -7.84 -39.06
CA CYS A 143 -14.25 -7.56 -38.05
C CYS A 143 -14.70 -8.10 -36.68
N CYS A 144 -13.79 -8.81 -36.01
CA CYS A 144 -14.00 -9.27 -34.65
C CYS A 144 -14.12 -8.06 -33.71
N GLY A 145 -15.20 -8.03 -32.91
CA GLY A 145 -15.50 -6.88 -32.05
C GLY A 145 -15.71 -5.56 -32.81
N GLY A 146 -15.95 -5.62 -34.13
CA GLY A 146 -16.20 -4.45 -34.98
C GLY A 146 -14.96 -3.72 -35.49
N VAL A 147 -13.76 -4.03 -34.98
CA VAL A 147 -12.52 -3.32 -35.34
C VAL A 147 -11.29 -4.22 -35.55
N MET A 148 -11.33 -5.50 -35.14
CA MET A 148 -10.14 -6.36 -35.18
C MET A 148 -10.20 -7.42 -36.28
N CYS A 149 -9.03 -7.72 -36.87
CA CYS A 149 -8.86 -8.74 -37.90
C CYS A 149 -7.62 -9.61 -37.62
N ARG A 150 -7.50 -10.78 -38.26
CA ARG A 150 -6.29 -11.62 -38.16
C ARG A 150 -5.08 -10.88 -38.74
N SER A 151 -3.88 -11.26 -38.27
CA SER A 151 -2.61 -10.72 -38.75
C SER A 151 -2.55 -10.73 -40.29
N GLY A 152 -2.34 -9.54 -40.87
CA GLY A 152 -2.36 -9.34 -42.33
C GLY A 152 -3.63 -8.79 -42.93
N PHE A 153 -4.63 -8.49 -42.09
CA PHE A 153 -5.86 -7.86 -42.49
C PHE A 153 -6.14 -6.64 -41.61
N ALA A 154 -6.71 -5.59 -42.20
CA ALA A 154 -7.19 -4.39 -41.53
C ALA A 154 -8.73 -4.33 -41.61
N CYS A 155 -9.37 -3.77 -40.60
CA CYS A 155 -10.82 -3.61 -40.61
C CYS A 155 -11.21 -2.39 -41.44
N GLU A 156 -11.80 -2.61 -42.61
CA GLU A 156 -12.29 -1.54 -43.48
C GLU A 156 -13.79 -1.71 -43.70
N ALA A 157 -14.57 -0.68 -43.34
CA ALA A 157 -16.03 -0.70 -43.41
C ALA A 157 -16.70 -1.94 -42.74
N GLY A 158 -16.10 -2.45 -41.66
CA GLY A 158 -16.62 -3.59 -40.90
C GLY A 158 -16.26 -4.96 -41.46
N THR A 159 -15.44 -5.03 -42.51
CA THR A 159 -14.92 -6.27 -43.12
C THR A 159 -13.40 -6.29 -43.10
N CYS A 160 -12.80 -7.47 -42.93
CA CYS A 160 -11.35 -7.63 -42.90
C CYS A 160 -10.76 -7.73 -44.31
N GLU A 161 -9.99 -6.71 -44.69
CA GLU A 161 -9.33 -6.57 -46.00
C GLU A 161 -7.81 -6.71 -45.86
N ALA A 162 -7.13 -7.20 -46.90
CA ALA A 162 -5.67 -7.40 -46.84
C ALA A 162 -4.92 -6.06 -46.65
N CYS A 163 -3.89 -6.06 -45.81
CA CYS A 163 -3.07 -4.89 -45.54
C CYS A 163 -1.56 -5.20 -45.61
N GLY A 164 -0.77 -4.18 -45.93
CA GLY A 164 0.69 -4.21 -45.83
C GLY A 164 1.47 -4.57 -47.09
N GLY A 165 0.83 -5.08 -48.15
CA GLY A 165 1.45 -5.38 -49.44
C GLY A 165 1.66 -4.14 -50.33
N ASP A 166 2.37 -4.30 -51.45
CA ASP A 166 2.64 -3.20 -52.39
C ASP A 166 1.33 -2.61 -52.96
N GLY A 167 1.09 -1.33 -52.71
CA GLY A 167 -0.14 -0.63 -53.06
C GLY A 167 -1.36 -0.92 -52.15
N GLU A 168 -1.25 -1.81 -51.16
CA GLU A 168 -2.33 -2.14 -50.21
C GLU A 168 -2.45 -1.09 -49.10
N THR A 169 -3.58 -1.10 -48.38
CA THR A 169 -3.78 -0.23 -47.20
C THR A 169 -2.78 -0.57 -46.11
N CYS A 170 -2.36 0.42 -45.34
CA CYS A 170 -1.48 0.19 -44.19
C CYS A 170 -2.20 -0.59 -43.09
N CYS A 171 -1.50 -1.49 -42.40
CA CYS A 171 -2.10 -2.18 -41.26
C CYS A 171 -2.35 -1.21 -40.09
N GLU A 172 -3.23 -1.57 -39.16
CA GLU A 172 -3.49 -0.78 -37.94
C GLU A 172 -2.33 -0.90 -36.92
N PRO A 173 -2.32 -0.16 -35.79
CA PRO A 173 -1.11 0.27 -35.10
C PRO A 173 -0.03 -0.79 -34.83
N PRO A 174 1.25 -0.37 -34.98
CA PRO A 174 1.69 1.01 -35.22
C PRO A 174 1.83 1.38 -36.71
N SER A 175 1.00 0.81 -37.59
CA SER A 175 1.01 0.99 -39.05
C SER A 175 2.22 0.38 -39.76
N GLU A 176 2.18 -0.94 -39.84
CA GLU A 176 3.21 -1.75 -40.48
C GLU A 176 2.84 -2.08 -41.92
N CYS A 177 3.75 -1.79 -42.83
CA CYS A 177 3.76 -2.39 -44.16
C CYS A 177 4.74 -3.56 -44.16
N ARG A 178 4.39 -4.64 -44.86
CA ARG A 178 5.23 -5.83 -44.97
C ARG A 178 6.43 -5.55 -45.86
N ASP A 179 7.51 -6.29 -45.64
CA ASP A 179 8.76 -6.25 -46.42
C ASP A 179 9.48 -4.88 -46.41
N GLY A 180 9.44 -4.15 -45.29
CA GLY A 180 10.19 -2.89 -45.13
C GLY A 180 9.65 -1.72 -45.96
N ARG A 181 8.39 -1.82 -46.41
CA ARG A 181 7.68 -0.76 -47.13
C ARG A 181 7.26 0.37 -46.19
N THR A 182 6.99 1.56 -46.72
CA THR A 182 6.54 2.72 -45.93
C THR A 182 5.08 3.01 -46.19
N CYS A 183 4.33 3.30 -45.12
CA CYS A 183 2.96 3.77 -45.22
C CYS A 183 2.93 5.25 -45.64
N ASN A 184 2.46 5.54 -46.85
CA ASN A 184 2.32 6.90 -47.36
C ASN A 184 0.91 7.13 -47.90
N GLY A 185 0.20 8.13 -47.36
CA GLY A 185 -1.19 8.41 -47.75
C GLY A 185 -2.15 7.25 -47.50
N GLY A 186 -1.89 6.42 -46.48
CA GLY A 186 -2.71 5.25 -46.14
C GLY A 186 -2.44 4.01 -47.00
N ARG A 187 -1.46 4.05 -47.91
CA ARG A 187 -1.03 2.89 -48.72
C ARG A 187 0.44 2.56 -48.54
N CYS A 188 0.78 1.28 -48.66
CA CYS A 188 2.13 0.77 -48.57
C CYS A 188 2.85 0.89 -49.92
N GLY A 189 4.00 1.55 -49.94
CA GLY A 189 4.84 1.71 -51.14
C GLY A 189 6.33 1.52 -50.84
N ALA A 190 7.14 1.44 -51.89
CA ALA A 190 8.60 1.45 -51.76
C ALA A 190 9.08 2.71 -51.01
N ALA A 191 10.13 2.57 -50.21
CA ALA A 191 10.81 3.71 -49.59
C ALA A 191 11.21 4.71 -50.69
N ASP A 192 10.76 5.95 -50.57
CA ASP A 192 11.04 6.99 -51.55
C ASP A 192 12.56 7.28 -51.55
N PRO A 193 13.29 7.11 -52.67
CA PRO A 193 14.73 7.32 -52.74
C PRO A 193 15.17 8.79 -52.63
N THR A 194 14.23 9.73 -52.44
CA THR A 194 14.51 11.17 -52.37
C THR A 194 14.45 11.77 -50.96
N CYS A 195 14.12 10.97 -49.93
CA CYS A 195 14.05 11.41 -48.54
C CYS A 195 14.70 10.39 -47.58
N GLY A 196 15.09 10.85 -46.38
CA GLY A 196 15.46 9.98 -45.27
C GLY A 196 16.94 9.66 -45.09
N ALA A 197 17.81 9.93 -46.08
CA ALA A 197 19.26 9.78 -45.90
C ALA A 197 19.88 11.01 -45.18
N ASP A 198 21.10 10.86 -44.66
CA ASP A 198 21.84 11.96 -44.03
C ASP A 198 21.96 13.17 -44.98
N GLY A 199 21.52 14.34 -44.50
CA GLY A 199 21.42 15.59 -45.27
C GLY A 199 20.26 15.69 -46.26
N GLN A 200 19.37 14.69 -46.34
CA GLN A 200 18.14 14.76 -47.17
C GLN A 200 16.92 15.25 -46.38
N PRO A 201 15.87 15.75 -47.06
CA PRO A 201 14.62 16.08 -46.39
C PRO A 201 14.04 14.85 -45.67
N CYS A 202 13.34 15.08 -44.57
CA CYS A 202 12.66 14.03 -43.84
C CYS A 202 11.54 13.40 -44.68
N CYS A 203 11.35 12.09 -44.51
CA CYS A 203 10.20 11.42 -45.09
C CYS A 203 8.91 11.78 -44.32
N ALA A 204 7.76 11.47 -44.92
CA ALA A 204 6.46 11.70 -44.32
C ALA A 204 6.39 11.09 -42.89
N GLY A 205 5.90 11.87 -41.93
CA GLY A 205 5.89 11.51 -40.52
C GLY A 205 7.23 11.72 -39.79
N GLU A 206 8.08 12.63 -40.28
CA GLU A 206 9.36 13.02 -39.67
C GLU A 206 10.35 11.86 -39.53
N ARG A 207 10.33 10.92 -40.50
CA ARG A 207 11.13 9.70 -40.46
C ARG A 207 12.40 9.83 -41.29
N CYS A 208 13.49 9.28 -40.76
CA CYS A 208 14.77 9.14 -41.45
C CYS A 208 15.21 7.67 -41.47
N GLN A 209 16.15 7.32 -42.35
CA GLN A 209 16.71 5.98 -42.48
C GLN A 209 17.78 5.77 -41.39
N GLY A 210 17.81 4.58 -40.78
CA GLY A 210 18.77 4.26 -39.73
C GLY A 210 18.49 4.98 -38.40
N GLU A 211 19.54 5.44 -37.72
CA GLU A 211 19.47 6.14 -36.41
C GLU A 211 19.41 7.68 -36.55
N LEU A 212 19.10 8.19 -37.74
CA LEU A 212 19.02 9.63 -37.99
C LEU A 212 17.70 10.20 -37.45
N ALA A 213 17.74 11.44 -36.96
CA ALA A 213 16.56 12.16 -36.48
C ALA A 213 16.16 13.25 -37.49
N CYS A 214 14.87 13.52 -37.61
CA CYS A 214 14.38 14.64 -38.39
C CYS A 214 14.52 15.93 -37.57
N ASP A 215 15.53 16.73 -37.89
CA ASP A 215 15.71 18.05 -37.29
C ASP A 215 15.47 19.14 -38.33
N ALA A 216 14.56 20.07 -38.01
CA ALA A 216 14.18 21.18 -38.90
C ALA A 216 13.86 20.75 -40.36
N GLY A 217 13.29 19.56 -40.55
CA GLY A 217 12.91 19.03 -41.86
C GLY A 217 14.04 18.38 -42.65
N THR A 218 15.23 18.20 -42.07
CA THR A 218 16.37 17.48 -42.66
C THR A 218 16.78 16.32 -41.77
N CYS A 219 17.09 15.18 -42.36
CA CYS A 219 17.65 14.04 -41.65
C CYS A 219 19.11 14.27 -41.34
N ALA A 220 19.44 14.32 -40.06
CA ALA A 220 20.80 14.45 -39.57
C ALA A 220 21.05 13.42 -38.47
N PRO A 221 22.32 13.05 -38.19
CA PRO A 221 22.63 12.43 -36.90
C PRO A 221 22.14 13.39 -35.80
N PRO A 222 21.68 12.89 -34.65
CA PRO A 222 21.29 13.75 -33.54
C PRO A 222 22.50 14.59 -33.10
N THR A 223 22.62 15.79 -33.66
CA THR A 223 23.53 16.83 -33.18
C THR A 223 22.91 17.38 -31.91
N GLU A 224 23.68 17.39 -30.80
CA GLU A 224 23.25 17.57 -29.40
C GLU A 224 22.88 16.26 -28.66
N ARG A 225 23.72 15.21 -28.75
CA ARG A 225 23.53 14.01 -27.89
C ARG A 225 23.48 14.34 -26.40
N CYS A 226 24.14 15.43 -25.97
CA CYS A 226 24.32 15.83 -24.58
C CYS A 226 23.99 17.32 -24.33
N GLY A 227 22.90 17.85 -24.90
CA GLY A 227 22.49 19.26 -24.77
C GLY A 227 21.65 19.60 -23.53
N TYR A 228 21.68 18.75 -22.51
CA TYR A 228 20.82 18.90 -21.33
C TYR A 228 21.34 19.99 -20.39
N SER A 229 20.42 20.72 -19.75
CA SER A 229 20.73 21.73 -18.74
C SER A 229 20.58 21.21 -17.29
N ASP A 230 20.26 19.92 -17.14
CA ASP A 230 20.10 19.24 -15.86
C ASP A 230 21.06 18.05 -15.77
N CYS A 231 21.76 17.90 -14.65
CA CYS A 231 22.71 16.80 -14.45
C CYS A 231 22.04 15.43 -14.47
N GLY A 232 20.88 15.32 -13.81
CA GLY A 232 20.16 14.06 -13.69
C GLY A 232 19.62 13.59 -15.04
N GLU A 233 19.16 14.51 -15.87
CA GLU A 233 18.74 14.23 -17.25
C GLU A 233 19.94 13.92 -18.13
N CYS A 234 20.99 14.73 -18.09
CA CYS A 234 22.24 14.52 -18.82
C CYS A 234 22.80 13.11 -18.64
N THR A 235 22.97 12.67 -17.39
CA THR A 235 23.62 11.39 -17.05
C THR A 235 22.74 10.16 -17.25
N ARG A 236 21.46 10.34 -17.62
CA ARG A 236 20.57 9.24 -18.03
C ARG A 236 20.75 8.85 -19.50
N HIS A 237 21.42 9.68 -20.29
CA HIS A 237 21.64 9.44 -21.71
C HIS A 237 23.08 9.02 -21.96
N TYR A 238 23.31 7.82 -22.50
CA TYR A 238 24.64 7.39 -22.93
C TYR A 238 24.96 7.98 -24.31
N PRO A 239 26.15 8.57 -24.56
CA PRO A 239 27.36 8.63 -23.72
C PRO A 239 27.59 10.00 -23.05
N CYS A 240 26.64 10.53 -22.28
CA CYS A 240 26.70 11.87 -21.69
C CYS A 240 27.08 11.86 -20.21
N GLY A 241 27.83 12.89 -19.80
CA GLY A 241 28.09 13.22 -18.40
C GLY A 241 28.05 14.72 -18.15
N TRP A 242 27.87 15.10 -16.89
CA TRP A 242 27.70 16.47 -16.46
C TRP A 242 29.00 17.03 -15.89
N CYS A 243 29.38 18.24 -16.31
CA CYS A 243 30.48 18.98 -15.72
C CYS A 243 29.97 20.06 -14.76
N GLY A 244 30.16 19.86 -13.46
CA GLY A 244 29.80 20.80 -12.39
C GLY A 244 30.54 22.13 -12.46
N ASP A 245 31.80 22.12 -12.92
CA ASP A 245 32.61 23.34 -13.06
C ASP A 245 32.01 24.35 -14.05
N THR A 246 31.39 23.84 -15.13
CA THR A 246 30.84 24.66 -16.22
C THR A 246 29.32 24.66 -16.26
N GLY A 247 28.66 23.76 -15.54
CA GLY A 247 27.21 23.56 -15.58
C GLY A 247 26.70 23.11 -16.95
N THR A 248 27.48 22.29 -17.66
CA THR A 248 27.15 21.84 -19.02
C THR A 248 27.23 20.32 -19.13
N CYS A 249 26.28 19.74 -19.86
CA CYS A 249 26.31 18.35 -20.27
C CYS A 249 27.26 18.18 -21.48
N GLN A 250 28.11 17.14 -21.45
CA GLN A 250 29.13 16.87 -22.46
C GLN A 250 29.22 15.36 -22.74
N GLU A 251 29.68 14.97 -23.93
CA GLU A 251 30.01 13.56 -24.21
C GLU A 251 31.24 13.14 -23.40
N GLY A 252 31.30 11.88 -22.97
CA GLY A 252 32.45 11.38 -22.24
C GLY A 252 32.38 9.90 -21.85
N SER A 253 33.04 9.57 -20.75
CA SER A 253 32.97 8.26 -20.10
C SER A 253 33.01 8.40 -18.58
N SER A 254 33.01 7.27 -17.86
CA SER A 254 33.26 7.24 -16.41
C SER A 254 34.62 7.82 -16.02
N SER A 255 35.53 8.04 -16.96
CA SER A 255 36.85 8.62 -16.74
C SER A 255 36.92 10.15 -16.97
N GLY A 256 35.87 10.77 -17.51
CA GLY A 256 35.83 12.20 -17.80
C GLY A 256 35.20 12.54 -19.18
N PRO A 257 35.05 13.84 -19.49
CA PRO A 257 34.53 14.30 -20.78
C PRO A 257 35.52 14.04 -21.93
N ASP A 258 34.99 13.78 -23.12
CA ASP A 258 35.80 13.57 -24.32
C ASP A 258 36.34 14.92 -24.85
N GLY A 259 37.66 15.11 -24.77
CA GLY A 259 38.34 16.29 -25.33
C GLY A 259 38.31 17.56 -24.46
N ALA A 260 37.78 17.48 -23.23
CA ALA A 260 37.80 18.55 -22.23
C ALA A 260 38.31 18.06 -20.87
N SER A 261 38.52 18.96 -19.93
CA SER A 261 38.85 18.63 -18.53
C SER A 261 37.77 19.20 -17.61
N CYS A 262 37.22 18.38 -16.73
CA CYS A 262 36.28 18.77 -15.68
C CYS A 262 36.74 18.15 -14.35
N GLY A 263 36.91 18.98 -13.32
CA GLY A 263 37.27 18.57 -11.97
C GLY A 263 36.09 18.00 -11.18
N ASP A 264 34.87 18.42 -11.51
CA ASP A 264 33.61 17.93 -10.94
C ASP A 264 32.76 17.22 -12.01
N TRP A 265 33.11 15.97 -12.33
CA TRP A 265 32.48 15.19 -13.40
C TRP A 265 31.52 14.12 -12.87
N SER A 266 30.26 14.20 -13.28
CA SER A 266 29.22 13.24 -12.92
C SER A 266 28.80 12.44 -14.14
N TRP A 267 29.11 11.13 -14.15
CA TRP A 267 28.78 10.21 -15.25
C TRP A 267 27.48 9.41 -15.02
N VAL A 268 26.98 9.40 -13.79
CA VAL A 268 25.76 8.67 -13.40
C VAL A 268 24.85 9.59 -12.61
N ALA A 269 23.53 9.37 -12.69
CA ALA A 269 22.54 10.24 -12.04
C ALA A 269 22.72 10.37 -10.52
N THR A 270 23.27 9.35 -9.85
CA THR A 270 23.58 9.37 -8.42
C THR A 270 24.82 10.20 -8.07
N ALA A 271 25.63 10.58 -9.07
CA ALA A 271 26.78 11.46 -8.88
C ALA A 271 26.41 12.94 -9.09
N CYS A 272 25.14 13.25 -9.40
CA CYS A 272 24.65 14.61 -9.63
C CYS A 272 24.34 15.40 -8.35
N ASP A 273 24.64 14.85 -7.18
CA ASP A 273 24.33 15.46 -5.88
C ASP A 273 25.28 16.62 -5.48
N GLY A 274 26.16 17.07 -6.39
CA GLY A 274 27.06 18.21 -6.19
C GLY A 274 26.46 19.61 -6.43
N GLY A 275 25.20 19.72 -6.86
CA GLY A 275 24.68 21.00 -7.34
C GLY A 275 23.17 21.24 -7.33
N THR A 276 22.40 20.66 -6.40
CA THR A 276 21.03 21.18 -6.19
C THR A 276 21.09 22.56 -5.49
N PRO A 277 20.17 23.50 -5.82
CA PRO A 277 20.16 24.81 -5.19
C PRO A 277 19.97 24.66 -3.68
N ASP A 278 20.97 25.14 -2.93
CA ASP A 278 21.14 25.20 -1.48
C ASP A 278 19.83 25.07 -0.64
N THR A 279 19.38 23.83 -0.44
CA THR A 279 18.16 23.54 0.34
C THR A 279 18.41 23.49 1.84
N CYS A 280 19.68 23.56 2.29
CA CYS A 280 20.02 23.57 3.71
C CYS A 280 19.28 24.71 4.42
N PHE A 281 19.17 25.90 3.82
CA PHE A 281 18.50 27.05 4.42
C PHE A 281 16.99 26.90 4.67
N LEU A 282 16.33 25.87 4.12
CA LEU A 282 14.91 25.62 4.34
C LEU A 282 14.64 24.91 5.67
N GLU A 283 15.65 24.23 6.23
CA GLU A 283 15.50 23.49 7.47
C GLU A 283 15.69 24.42 8.67
N THR A 284 14.63 24.57 9.47
CA THR A 284 14.65 25.37 10.71
C THR A 284 14.89 24.52 11.96
N GLU A 285 15.12 23.22 11.78
CA GLU A 285 15.33 22.25 12.86
C GLU A 285 16.66 21.53 12.66
N CYS A 286 17.42 21.39 13.75
CA CYS A 286 18.75 20.78 13.72
C CYS A 286 18.74 19.37 13.15
N GLY A 287 17.81 18.52 13.59
CA GLY A 287 17.75 17.11 13.15
C GLY A 287 17.43 16.97 11.66
N ALA A 288 16.50 17.79 11.14
CA ALA A 288 16.17 17.80 9.71
C ALA A 288 17.32 18.34 8.86
N CYS A 289 18.01 19.38 9.35
CA CYS A 289 19.19 19.94 8.74
C CYS A 289 20.35 18.93 8.64
N ALA A 290 20.78 18.38 9.78
CA ALA A 290 21.89 17.43 9.86
C ALA A 290 21.53 16.03 9.32
N GLY A 291 20.26 15.78 9.02
CA GLY A 291 19.79 14.59 8.30
C GLY A 291 19.93 14.69 6.78
N ARG A 292 20.18 15.90 6.23
CA ARG A 292 20.41 16.11 4.80
C ARG A 292 21.88 15.99 4.46
N SER A 293 22.17 15.21 3.42
CA SER A 293 23.52 15.10 2.86
C SER A 293 24.08 16.47 2.47
N GLY A 294 25.26 16.82 3.00
CA GLY A 294 25.94 18.08 2.70
C GLY A 294 25.47 19.29 3.49
N CYS A 295 24.61 19.11 4.51
CA CYS A 295 24.17 20.16 5.42
C CYS A 295 24.62 19.87 6.86
N GLY A 296 24.76 20.93 7.67
CA GLY A 296 24.91 20.82 9.11
C GLY A 296 24.33 22.03 9.83
N TRP A 297 24.05 21.86 11.11
CA TRP A 297 23.36 22.85 11.92
C TRP A 297 24.34 23.67 12.75
N CYS A 298 24.19 24.99 12.70
CA CYS A 298 24.96 25.89 13.53
C CYS A 298 24.15 26.32 14.77
N ALA A 299 24.36 25.63 15.90
CA ALA A 299 23.57 25.82 17.13
C ALA A 299 23.66 27.24 17.71
N GLU A 300 24.78 27.93 17.52
CA GLU A 300 24.97 29.32 17.97
C GLU A 300 24.04 30.31 17.25
N THR A 301 23.79 30.06 15.96
CA THR A 301 22.96 30.94 15.11
C THR A 301 21.56 30.39 14.87
N GLY A 302 21.31 29.14 15.26
CA GLY A 302 20.05 28.44 14.98
C GLY A 302 19.75 28.33 13.49
N ALA A 303 20.77 28.08 12.67
CA ALA A 303 20.64 28.09 11.21
C ALA A 303 21.32 26.87 10.58
N CYS A 304 20.63 26.27 9.62
CA CYS A 304 21.17 25.20 8.79
C CYS A 304 22.02 25.79 7.65
N ARG A 305 23.18 25.18 7.38
CA ARG A 305 24.12 25.63 6.34
C ARG A 305 24.71 24.44 5.60
N PRO A 306 25.18 24.61 4.36
CA PRO A 306 26.03 23.62 3.71
C PRO A 306 27.32 23.41 4.48
N GLY A 307 27.79 22.17 4.54
CA GLY A 307 29.05 21.82 5.19
C GLY A 307 29.32 20.32 5.23
N ASP A 308 30.40 19.98 5.90
CA ASP A 308 30.81 18.61 6.16
C ASP A 308 31.07 18.41 7.67
N SER A 309 31.64 17.26 8.05
CA SER A 309 31.95 16.94 9.44
C SER A 309 33.04 17.84 10.07
N LEU A 310 33.71 18.69 9.28
CA LEU A 310 34.69 19.66 9.77
C LEU A 310 34.09 21.05 9.99
N GLY A 311 32.95 21.36 9.36
CA GLY A 311 32.28 22.65 9.52
C GLY A 311 31.47 23.09 8.29
N PRO A 312 30.89 24.30 8.34
CA PRO A 312 30.18 24.86 7.20
C PRO A 312 31.12 25.20 6.04
N THR A 313 30.66 25.00 4.79
CA THR A 313 31.42 25.34 3.57
C THR A 313 31.69 26.85 3.48
N THR A 314 30.81 27.67 4.06
CA THR A 314 30.98 29.13 4.13
C THR A 314 30.74 29.66 5.55
N GLY A 315 31.75 30.38 6.08
CA GLY A 315 31.70 31.01 7.40
C GLY A 315 32.34 30.17 8.49
N SER A 316 31.97 30.43 9.74
CA SER A 316 32.47 29.71 10.91
C SER A 316 31.32 29.50 11.89
N CYS A 317 31.26 28.34 12.52
CA CYS A 317 30.31 28.03 13.59
C CYS A 317 31.07 27.35 14.72
N GLY A 318 31.00 27.89 15.95
CA GLY A 318 31.71 27.31 17.09
C GLY A 318 31.06 26.04 17.64
N ASN A 319 29.77 25.83 17.35
CA ASN A 319 29.01 24.65 17.73
C ASN A 319 28.26 24.10 16.50
N TRP A 320 28.94 23.22 15.77
CA TRP A 320 28.51 22.66 14.49
C TRP A 320 28.07 21.21 14.66
N ASP A 321 26.80 20.95 14.41
CA ASP A 321 26.20 19.63 14.49
C ASP A 321 26.01 19.13 13.05
N PHE A 322 26.96 18.34 12.56
CA PHE A 322 26.91 17.79 11.20
C PHE A 322 26.06 16.54 11.14
N PHE A 323 26.04 15.77 12.24
CA PHE A 323 25.21 14.58 12.35
C PHE A 323 23.98 14.86 13.19
N SER A 324 22.84 14.29 12.79
CA SER A 324 21.56 14.48 13.48
C SER A 324 21.57 14.09 14.96
N PHE A 325 22.49 13.21 15.40
CA PHE A 325 22.63 12.81 16.80
C PHE A 325 23.37 13.83 17.68
N GLU A 326 24.07 14.80 17.08
CA GLU A 326 24.79 15.87 17.79
C GLU A 326 23.82 16.99 18.20
N CYS A 327 22.70 17.10 17.48
CA CYS A 327 21.59 17.98 17.81
C CYS A 327 21.00 17.64 19.19
N ALA A 328 21.18 18.51 20.18
CA ALA A 328 20.46 18.42 21.45
C ALA A 328 18.95 18.66 21.21
N PRO A 329 18.08 17.63 21.27
CA PRO A 329 16.70 17.78 20.84
C PRO A 329 15.85 18.38 21.96
N SER A 330 14.95 19.31 21.60
CA SER A 330 13.90 19.79 22.50
C SER A 330 12.74 18.78 22.52
N CYS A 331 12.82 17.81 23.42
CA CYS A 331 11.82 16.76 23.55
C CYS A 331 10.57 17.27 24.29
N THR A 332 9.49 17.61 23.56
CA THR A 332 8.25 18.19 24.13
C THR A 332 6.98 17.33 23.95
N GLY A 333 7.11 16.07 23.50
CA GLY A 333 5.96 15.17 23.33
C GLY A 333 5.21 14.93 24.65
N THR A 334 3.87 14.90 24.59
CA THR A 334 2.99 14.62 25.76
C THR A 334 2.53 13.16 25.83
N ASP A 335 2.85 12.37 24.82
CA ASP A 335 2.55 10.95 24.73
C ASP A 335 3.75 10.22 24.09
N CYS A 336 3.75 8.90 24.20
CA CYS A 336 4.87 8.10 23.72
C CYS A 336 5.09 8.24 22.21
N GLY A 337 4.02 8.24 21.41
CA GLY A 337 4.12 8.26 19.95
C GLY A 337 4.67 9.58 19.44
N SER A 338 4.16 10.71 19.95
CA SER A 338 4.67 12.04 19.59
C SER A 338 6.11 12.27 20.07
N CYS A 339 6.46 11.73 21.25
CA CYS A 339 7.80 11.82 21.79
C CYS A 339 8.83 10.98 21.03
N ALA A 340 8.58 9.68 20.91
CA ALA A 340 9.49 8.71 20.28
C ALA A 340 9.49 8.79 18.74
N GLY A 341 8.57 9.58 18.16
CA GLY A 341 8.60 9.99 16.75
C GLY A 341 9.54 11.17 16.49
N THR A 342 9.97 11.89 17.53
CA THR A 342 10.95 12.98 17.40
C THR A 342 12.36 12.41 17.47
N PHE A 343 13.19 12.71 16.46
CA PHE A 343 14.56 12.20 16.40
C PHE A 343 15.38 12.65 17.63
N GLY A 344 16.09 11.70 18.27
CA GLY A 344 16.87 11.95 19.48
C GLY A 344 16.06 12.08 20.77
N CYS A 345 14.76 11.78 20.73
CA CYS A 345 13.88 11.74 21.90
C CYS A 345 13.33 10.33 22.14
N GLY A 346 12.97 10.06 23.39
CA GLY A 346 12.21 8.87 23.76
C GLY A 346 11.34 9.09 24.99
N TRP A 347 10.37 8.21 25.14
CA TRP A 347 9.37 8.30 26.19
C TRP A 347 9.78 7.49 27.40
N CYS A 348 9.69 8.11 28.58
CA CYS A 348 9.89 7.42 29.84
C CYS A 348 8.54 7.06 30.48
N GLY A 349 8.12 5.80 30.34
CA GLY A 349 6.89 5.26 30.90
C GLY A 349 6.80 5.36 32.42
N ASP A 350 7.92 5.32 33.13
CA ASP A 350 7.94 5.44 34.61
C ASP A 350 7.49 6.83 35.09
N THR A 351 7.77 7.86 34.30
CA THR A 351 7.51 9.26 34.68
C THR A 351 6.45 9.93 33.82
N GLY A 352 6.03 9.29 32.73
CA GLY A 352 5.12 9.85 31.74
C GLY A 352 5.69 11.11 31.07
N ALA A 353 7.00 11.14 30.81
CA ALA A 353 7.69 12.31 30.29
C ALA A 353 8.57 12.00 29.08
N CYS A 354 8.61 12.94 28.14
CA CYS A 354 9.48 12.91 26.97
C CYS A 354 10.88 13.45 27.33
N ARG A 355 11.93 12.71 26.97
CA ARG A 355 13.32 13.07 27.33
C ARG A 355 14.27 12.81 26.15
N PRO A 356 15.40 13.54 26.06
CA PRO A 356 16.46 13.22 25.10
C PRO A 356 17.01 11.81 25.34
N GLY A 357 17.23 11.06 24.27
CA GLY A 357 17.70 9.68 24.32
C GLY A 357 17.67 8.98 22.96
N ASP A 358 18.21 7.76 22.93
CA ASP A 358 18.24 6.91 21.75
C ASP A 358 17.48 5.59 22.01
N THR A 359 17.62 4.60 21.13
CA THR A 359 16.98 3.27 21.30
C THR A 359 17.44 2.50 22.54
N SER A 360 18.59 2.86 23.11
CA SER A 360 19.20 2.19 24.26
C SER A 360 18.79 2.83 25.60
N GLY A 361 18.39 4.10 25.60
CA GLY A 361 17.96 4.78 26.83
C GLY A 361 17.98 6.30 26.75
N PRO A 362 17.58 6.98 27.84
CA PRO A 362 17.69 8.43 27.95
C PRO A 362 19.17 8.86 28.01
N SER A 363 19.51 9.98 27.35
CA SER A 363 20.87 10.55 27.37
C SER A 363 21.29 11.06 28.76
N SER A 364 20.34 11.22 29.69
CA SER A 364 20.61 11.56 31.09
C SER A 364 19.59 10.95 32.06
N GLY A 365 20.07 10.45 33.20
CA GLY A 365 19.23 9.80 34.22
C GLY A 365 18.83 8.36 33.85
N SER A 366 17.91 7.78 34.63
CA SER A 366 17.45 6.40 34.46
C SER A 366 15.96 6.35 34.11
N CYS A 367 15.58 5.46 33.20
CA CYS A 367 14.20 5.07 32.94
C CYS A 367 14.17 3.57 32.64
N PHE A 368 13.43 2.80 33.44
CA PHE A 368 13.28 1.36 33.30
C PHE A 368 12.24 0.99 32.24
N SER A 369 11.24 1.83 32.03
CA SER A 369 10.26 1.71 30.94
C SER A 369 10.54 2.74 29.84
N TRP A 370 11.57 2.49 29.04
CA TRP A 370 12.02 3.40 27.99
C TRP A 370 11.53 2.97 26.60
N SER A 371 11.02 3.94 25.82
CA SER A 371 10.62 3.75 24.43
C SER A 371 11.32 4.79 23.55
N GLY A 372 12.43 4.39 22.93
CA GLY A 372 13.25 5.24 22.03
C GLY A 372 12.77 5.26 20.58
N THR A 373 11.70 4.52 20.24
CA THR A 373 11.06 4.50 18.92
C THR A 373 9.55 4.40 19.08
N VAL A 374 8.81 4.86 18.07
CA VAL A 374 7.34 4.68 18.04
C VAL A 374 6.93 3.20 18.14
N SER A 375 7.75 2.28 17.63
CA SER A 375 7.50 0.83 17.71
C SER A 375 7.75 0.22 19.09
N SER A 376 8.56 0.87 19.93
CA SER A 376 8.80 0.46 21.33
C SER A 376 7.84 1.15 22.29
N CYS A 377 6.98 2.04 21.80
CA CYS A 377 5.89 2.56 22.60
C CYS A 377 4.95 1.43 22.98
N PRO A 378 4.55 1.31 24.25
CA PRO A 378 3.40 0.48 24.59
C PRO A 378 2.26 0.99 23.71
N ALA A 379 1.69 0.10 22.89
CA ALA A 379 0.54 0.43 22.06
C ALA A 379 -0.46 1.19 22.96
N ALA A 380 -0.89 2.38 22.54
CA ALA A 380 -1.88 3.16 23.27
C ALA A 380 -2.97 2.19 23.70
N ASP A 381 -3.24 2.09 25.02
CA ASP A 381 -4.09 1.05 25.58
C ASP A 381 -5.35 0.94 24.69
N PRO A 382 -5.50 -0.15 23.92
CA PRO A 382 -6.57 -0.26 22.92
C PRO A 382 -7.95 -0.19 23.59
N CYS A 383 -7.97 -0.37 24.92
CA CYS A 383 -9.14 -0.21 25.77
C CYS A 383 -9.47 1.27 26.03
N ALA A 384 -8.48 2.17 26.15
CA ALA A 384 -8.70 3.57 26.53
C ALA A 384 -9.53 4.39 25.51
N GLY A 385 -9.61 3.93 24.25
CA GLY A 385 -10.44 4.54 23.22
C GLY A 385 -11.93 4.18 23.30
N GLN A 386 -12.30 3.20 24.13
CA GLN A 386 -13.68 2.69 24.20
C GLN A 386 -14.47 3.40 25.30
N THR A 387 -15.59 4.01 24.93
CA THR A 387 -16.47 4.77 25.83
C THR A 387 -17.74 4.03 26.21
N SER A 388 -17.86 2.75 25.83
CA SER A 388 -19.02 1.92 26.18
C SER A 388 -18.60 0.50 26.57
N CYS A 389 -19.37 -0.14 27.46
CA CYS A 389 -19.13 -1.51 27.91
C CYS A 389 -19.04 -2.49 26.74
N GLY A 390 -20.00 -2.43 25.80
CA GLY A 390 -20.04 -3.36 24.66
C GLY A 390 -18.80 -3.28 23.77
N ALA A 391 -18.39 -2.07 23.39
CA ALA A 391 -17.21 -1.87 22.55
C ALA A 391 -15.90 -2.20 23.28
N CYS A 392 -15.84 -1.85 24.57
CA CYS A 392 -14.75 -2.21 25.46
C CYS A 392 -14.59 -3.73 25.60
N ALA A 393 -15.64 -4.41 26.04
CA ALA A 393 -15.62 -5.84 26.32
C ALA A 393 -15.61 -6.71 25.05
N SER A 394 -15.89 -6.14 23.87
CA SER A 394 -15.64 -6.78 22.57
C SER A 394 -14.18 -6.69 22.11
N THR A 395 -13.39 -5.79 22.70
CA THR A 395 -11.97 -5.64 22.38
C THR A 395 -11.17 -6.68 23.16
N SER A 396 -10.40 -7.51 22.45
CA SER A 396 -9.61 -8.57 23.08
C SER A 396 -8.61 -8.00 24.09
N GLY A 397 -8.64 -8.50 25.33
CA GLY A 397 -7.76 -8.02 26.42
C GLY A 397 -8.27 -6.79 27.16
N CYS A 398 -9.50 -6.34 26.89
CA CYS A 398 -10.14 -5.21 27.56
C CYS A 398 -11.31 -5.65 28.44
N GLY A 399 -11.58 -4.89 29.49
CA GLY A 399 -12.81 -5.00 30.25
C GLY A 399 -13.28 -3.64 30.78
N TRP A 400 -14.58 -3.58 31.03
CA TRP A 400 -15.25 -2.35 31.41
C TRP A 400 -15.40 -2.28 32.92
N CYS A 401 -15.05 -1.13 33.50
CA CYS A 401 -15.34 -0.85 34.90
C CYS A 401 -16.57 0.06 35.03
N ALA A 402 -17.71 -0.52 35.42
CA ALA A 402 -18.98 0.22 35.45
C ALA A 402 -18.96 1.39 36.45
N SER A 403 -18.33 1.20 37.61
CA SER A 403 -18.23 2.24 38.65
C SER A 403 -17.47 3.49 38.23
N THR A 404 -16.46 3.37 37.37
CA THR A 404 -15.66 4.50 36.87
C THR A 404 -16.01 4.90 35.44
N SER A 405 -16.86 4.13 34.75
CA SER A 405 -17.19 4.32 33.34
C SER A 405 -15.95 4.38 32.44
N THR A 406 -14.94 3.56 32.74
CA THR A 406 -13.68 3.50 32.00
C THR A 406 -13.41 2.09 31.48
N CYS A 407 -12.99 2.01 30.23
CA CYS A 407 -12.46 0.79 29.66
C CYS A 407 -10.95 0.69 29.95
N VAL A 408 -10.51 -0.44 30.48
CA VAL A 408 -9.10 -0.66 30.82
C VAL A 408 -8.67 -2.05 30.40
N SER A 409 -7.37 -2.22 30.13
CA SER A 409 -6.77 -3.53 29.90
C SER A 409 -7.00 -4.48 31.09
N GLY A 410 -7.35 -5.74 30.82
CA GLY A 410 -7.64 -6.74 31.85
C GLY A 410 -7.97 -8.13 31.33
N THR A 411 -8.32 -9.02 32.25
CA THR A 411 -8.73 -10.41 31.96
C THR A 411 -10.07 -10.71 32.61
N ALA A 412 -10.61 -11.92 32.45
CA ALA A 412 -11.82 -12.36 33.16
C ALA A 412 -11.71 -12.25 34.70
N GLY A 413 -10.49 -12.18 35.26
CA GLY A 413 -10.25 -12.04 36.69
C GLY A 413 -10.23 -10.60 37.21
N GLY A 414 -10.24 -9.58 36.35
CA GLY A 414 -10.13 -8.17 36.74
C GLY A 414 -9.24 -7.34 35.82
N PRO A 415 -9.13 -6.03 36.07
CA PRO A 415 -8.24 -5.14 35.34
C PRO A 415 -6.76 -5.49 35.61
N SER A 416 -5.90 -5.30 34.61
CA SER A 416 -4.45 -5.55 34.71
C SER A 416 -3.74 -4.57 35.65
N SER A 417 -4.37 -3.42 35.95
CA SER A 417 -3.92 -2.47 36.96
C SER A 417 -5.11 -1.90 37.74
N GLY A 418 -4.95 -1.74 39.06
CA GLY A 418 -6.00 -1.23 39.95
C GLY A 418 -7.03 -2.29 40.36
N THR A 419 -8.18 -1.84 40.87
CA THR A 419 -9.30 -2.68 41.27
C THR A 419 -10.60 -2.12 40.73
N CYS A 420 -11.49 -2.98 40.25
CA CYS A 420 -12.84 -2.63 39.86
C CYS A 420 -13.81 -3.62 40.49
N ALA A 421 -14.74 -3.12 41.31
CA ALA A 421 -15.74 -3.97 41.97
C ALA A 421 -16.79 -4.50 40.99
N ASP A 422 -17.06 -3.74 39.92
CA ASP A 422 -18.08 -4.01 38.91
C ASP A 422 -17.39 -4.20 37.55
N TRP A 423 -16.66 -5.32 37.45
CA TRP A 423 -15.80 -5.64 36.31
C TRP A 423 -16.53 -6.50 35.27
N ASP A 424 -16.72 -5.96 34.06
CA ASP A 424 -17.36 -6.65 32.95
C ASP A 424 -16.33 -7.03 31.89
N PHE A 425 -16.01 -8.32 31.82
CA PHE A 425 -15.06 -8.88 30.85
C PHE A 425 -15.77 -9.78 29.83
N GLY A 426 -15.59 -9.45 28.54
CA GLY A 426 -16.31 -10.09 27.44
C GLY A 426 -17.69 -9.49 27.21
N ALA A 427 -18.10 -9.37 25.94
CA ALA A 427 -19.35 -8.71 25.54
C ALA A 427 -20.62 -9.29 26.21
N SER A 428 -20.58 -10.55 26.66
CA SER A 428 -21.67 -11.21 27.38
C SER A 428 -21.78 -10.85 28.87
N ALA A 429 -20.74 -10.26 29.46
CA ALA A 429 -20.77 -9.79 30.85
C ALA A 429 -21.45 -8.43 30.99
N CYS A 430 -21.47 -7.62 29.92
CA CYS A 430 -22.26 -6.40 29.87
C CYS A 430 -23.76 -6.75 29.94
N THR A 431 -24.36 -6.67 31.12
CA THR A 431 -25.78 -6.97 31.38
C THR A 431 -26.75 -5.89 30.87
N CYS A 432 -26.30 -5.02 29.96
CA CYS A 432 -27.14 -4.00 29.34
C CYS A 432 -27.71 -4.49 27.98
N SER A 433 -28.94 -4.07 27.71
CA SER A 433 -29.68 -4.22 26.47
C SER A 433 -29.16 -3.25 25.40
N MET A 434 -28.80 -3.80 24.23
CA MET A 434 -28.35 -3.05 23.05
C MET A 434 -29.50 -2.30 22.36
N VAL A 435 -29.21 -1.51 21.31
CA VAL A 435 -30.22 -0.82 20.50
C VAL A 435 -31.37 -1.75 20.10
N MET A 436 -32.62 -1.30 20.30
CA MET A 436 -33.86 -2.04 20.03
C MET A 436 -34.12 -3.28 20.90
N ALA A 437 -33.24 -3.62 21.85
CA ALA A 437 -33.51 -4.68 22.82
C ALA A 437 -34.50 -4.22 23.90
N SER A 438 -35.25 -5.18 24.45
CA SER A 438 -36.23 -4.91 25.49
C SER A 438 -35.58 -4.41 26.79
N CYS A 439 -36.20 -3.43 27.43
CA CYS A 439 -35.71 -2.83 28.66
C CYS A 439 -36.86 -2.60 29.67
N ALA A 440 -36.53 -2.47 30.95
CA ALA A 440 -37.48 -2.09 32.00
C ALA A 440 -37.25 -0.64 32.48
N ALA A 441 -35.99 -0.20 32.52
CA ALA A 441 -35.53 1.13 32.93
C ALA A 441 -34.35 1.62 32.06
N ASP A 442 -34.05 2.92 32.10
CA ASP A 442 -32.99 3.54 31.29
C ASP A 442 -31.60 2.95 31.59
N MET A 443 -31.37 2.53 32.83
CA MET A 443 -30.13 1.85 33.26
C MET A 443 -29.92 0.47 32.62
N ASP A 444 -30.97 -0.12 32.04
CA ASP A 444 -30.84 -1.38 31.33
C ASP A 444 -30.27 -1.18 29.93
N CYS A 445 -30.14 0.05 29.43
CA CYS A 445 -29.76 0.34 28.06
C CYS A 445 -28.28 0.73 27.96
N CYS A 446 -27.56 0.13 27.02
CA CYS A 446 -26.12 0.36 26.89
C CYS A 446 -25.80 1.80 26.43
N GLY A 447 -24.75 2.40 27.01
CA GLY A 447 -24.23 3.72 26.59
C GLY A 447 -25.14 4.87 27.02
N SER A 448 -25.46 5.77 26.09
CA SER A 448 -26.36 6.91 26.32
C SER A 448 -27.80 6.65 25.90
N LEU A 449 -28.22 5.38 25.82
CA LEU A 449 -29.56 4.98 25.37
C LEU A 449 -30.60 5.06 26.50
N SER A 450 -31.76 5.67 26.26
CA SER A 450 -32.92 5.62 27.18
C SER A 450 -33.90 4.50 26.83
N CYS A 451 -34.59 3.99 27.85
CA CYS A 451 -35.58 2.93 27.73
C CYS A 451 -36.98 3.50 27.44
N ARG A 452 -37.40 3.47 26.17
CA ARG A 452 -38.63 4.14 25.70
C ARG A 452 -39.69 3.16 25.22
N ARG A 453 -40.98 3.50 25.24
CA ARG A 453 -42.02 2.55 24.78
C ARG A 453 -41.93 2.32 23.28
N GLY A 454 -41.88 1.07 22.81
CA GLY A 454 -41.95 0.74 21.39
C GLY A 454 -43.38 0.81 20.81
N ALA A 455 -43.50 1.09 19.50
CA ALA A 455 -44.78 1.09 18.78
C ALA A 455 -45.44 -0.31 18.69
N SER A 456 -44.66 -1.38 18.81
CA SER A 456 -45.12 -2.77 18.68
C SER A 456 -45.37 -3.39 20.07
N PHE A 457 -46.64 -3.49 20.48
CA PHE A 457 -47.13 -4.36 21.56
C PHE A 457 -46.38 -4.32 22.91
N GLY A 458 -46.13 -3.13 23.45
CA GLY A 458 -45.91 -2.95 24.90
C GLY A 458 -44.53 -3.30 25.46
N VAL A 459 -43.55 -3.61 24.60
CA VAL A 459 -42.15 -3.72 25.02
C VAL A 459 -41.47 -2.34 24.93
N ARG A 460 -40.82 -1.91 26.01
CA ARG A 460 -39.92 -0.75 25.95
C ARG A 460 -38.62 -1.19 25.27
N CYS A 461 -37.98 -0.30 24.52
CA CYS A 461 -36.75 -0.55 23.79
C CYS A 461 -35.70 0.53 24.09
N CYS A 462 -34.43 0.16 23.97
CA CYS A 462 -33.29 1.06 24.13
C CYS A 462 -33.03 1.84 22.84
N GLN A 463 -33.42 3.12 22.78
CA GLN A 463 -33.11 4.03 21.65
C GLN A 463 -33.32 5.52 22.01
N GLU A 464 -32.32 6.37 21.69
CA GLU A 464 -32.41 7.83 21.82
C GLU A 464 -33.05 8.53 20.62
N ALA A 465 -33.50 9.78 20.84
CA ALA A 465 -33.76 10.69 19.73
C ALA A 465 -32.43 11.01 19.04
N GLY A 466 -32.38 10.93 17.71
CA GLY A 466 -31.15 11.04 16.94
C GLY A 466 -30.39 9.71 16.75
N GLY A 467 -30.91 8.58 17.21
CA GLY A 467 -30.36 7.25 16.88
C GLY A 467 -30.56 6.89 15.41
N SER A 468 -29.66 6.08 14.83
CA SER A 468 -29.73 5.69 13.42
C SER A 468 -30.92 4.76 13.12
N CYS A 469 -31.57 4.94 11.97
CA CYS A 469 -32.73 4.15 11.54
C CYS A 469 -32.76 3.97 10.01
N GLY A 470 -33.38 2.87 9.53
CA GLY A 470 -33.70 2.66 8.12
C GLY A 470 -35.18 2.91 7.79
N ALA A 471 -36.06 2.70 8.77
CA ALA A 471 -37.49 2.95 8.72
C ALA A 471 -38.01 3.45 10.07
N GLY A 472 -39.21 4.01 10.10
CA GLY A 472 -39.84 4.47 11.36
C GLY A 472 -40.05 3.36 12.40
N GLY A 473 -40.12 2.09 11.97
CA GLY A 473 -40.18 0.94 12.89
C GLY A 473 -38.87 0.66 13.65
N ASP A 474 -37.76 1.25 13.22
CA ASP A 474 -36.45 1.14 13.88
C ASP A 474 -36.28 2.20 14.99
N CYS A 475 -37.28 3.06 15.18
CA CYS A 475 -37.32 4.05 16.24
C CYS A 475 -38.25 3.59 17.35
N CYS A 476 -37.84 3.76 18.61
CA CYS A 476 -38.76 3.59 19.73
C CYS A 476 -39.88 4.64 19.66
N GLY A 477 -41.07 4.29 20.13
CA GLY A 477 -42.24 5.15 20.07
C GLY A 477 -42.83 5.29 18.67
N TYR A 478 -43.54 6.39 18.44
CA TYR A 478 -44.08 6.75 17.11
C TYR A 478 -43.14 7.68 16.33
N MET A 479 -41.87 7.81 16.75
CA MET A 479 -40.87 8.66 16.10
C MET A 479 -40.69 8.33 14.61
N ASP A 480 -40.47 9.35 13.80
CA ASP A 480 -40.30 9.22 12.35
C ASP A 480 -38.80 9.08 12.03
N CYS A 481 -38.42 8.14 11.16
CA CYS A 481 -37.05 8.07 10.65
C CYS A 481 -36.84 9.12 9.57
N VAL A 482 -36.07 10.16 9.86
CA VAL A 482 -35.80 11.28 8.95
C VAL A 482 -34.31 11.33 8.67
N SER A 483 -33.92 11.20 7.41
CA SER A 483 -32.51 11.22 6.98
C SER A 483 -31.63 10.21 7.73
N GLY A 484 -32.17 9.02 7.99
CA GLY A 484 -31.46 7.95 8.69
C GLY A 484 -31.34 8.15 10.20
N THR A 485 -32.03 9.13 10.78
CA THR A 485 -32.05 9.36 12.24
C THR A 485 -33.47 9.50 12.79
N CYS A 486 -33.69 8.91 13.98
CA CYS A 486 -34.97 8.93 14.68
C CYS A 486 -35.29 10.33 15.16
N ASN A 487 -36.34 10.94 14.60
CA ASN A 487 -36.80 12.27 14.92
C ASN A 487 -38.19 12.26 15.54
N CYS A 488 -38.44 13.26 16.39
CA CYS A 488 -39.76 13.54 16.91
C CYS A 488 -40.75 13.86 15.77
N ARG A 489 -42.04 13.69 16.05
CA ARG A 489 -43.11 13.97 15.10
C ARG A 489 -43.62 15.40 15.22
N SER A 490 -44.03 15.95 14.08
CA SER A 490 -44.70 17.25 13.99
C SER A 490 -46.11 17.22 14.61
N SER A 491 -46.61 18.39 15.01
CA SER A 491 -47.97 18.57 15.56
C SER A 491 -49.04 17.94 14.65
N GLY A 492 -50.06 17.34 15.26
CA GLY A 492 -51.16 16.61 14.62
C GLY A 492 -50.91 15.12 14.33
N ARG A 493 -49.66 14.64 14.43
CA ARG A 493 -49.27 13.24 14.21
C ARG A 493 -49.58 12.38 15.43
N GLY A 494 -49.77 11.07 15.24
CA GLY A 494 -50.03 10.14 16.34
C GLY A 494 -48.80 9.94 17.25
N CYS A 495 -49.02 9.85 18.55
CA CYS A 495 -47.99 9.66 19.58
C CYS A 495 -48.48 8.71 20.68
N LEU A 496 -47.55 8.11 21.41
CA LEU A 496 -47.79 7.37 22.64
C LEU A 496 -47.42 8.18 23.88
N GLU A 497 -46.36 8.98 23.80
CA GLU A 497 -45.85 9.79 24.91
C GLU A 497 -45.31 11.15 24.44
N ASP A 498 -45.10 12.07 25.38
CA ASP A 498 -44.65 13.44 25.12
C ASP A 498 -43.34 13.49 24.32
N GLY A 499 -42.45 12.51 24.54
CA GLY A 499 -41.17 12.38 23.85
C GLY A 499 -41.26 11.98 22.37
N ASP A 500 -42.43 11.54 21.88
CA ASP A 500 -42.68 11.32 20.45
C ASP A 500 -42.89 12.62 19.69
N CYS A 501 -43.18 13.72 20.40
CA CYS A 501 -43.64 14.97 19.79
C CYS A 501 -42.57 16.04 19.84
N CYS A 502 -42.34 16.74 18.73
CA CYS A 502 -41.38 17.85 18.72
C CYS A 502 -41.84 19.03 19.58
N SER A 503 -43.14 19.11 19.88
CA SER A 503 -43.71 20.06 20.83
C SER A 503 -43.52 19.63 22.30
N GLY A 504 -43.07 18.39 22.55
CA GLY A 504 -42.95 17.82 23.88
C GLY A 504 -44.28 17.52 24.56
N THR A 505 -45.39 17.43 23.82
CA THR A 505 -46.70 17.12 24.41
C THR A 505 -47.53 16.21 23.50
N CYS A 506 -47.95 15.07 24.05
CA CYS A 506 -48.83 14.09 23.44
C CYS A 506 -50.23 14.17 24.08
N ALA A 507 -51.12 14.95 23.47
CA ALA A 507 -52.48 15.14 23.95
C ALA A 507 -53.46 14.21 23.20
N SER A 508 -54.14 13.32 23.93
CA SER A 508 -55.13 12.39 23.37
C SER A 508 -54.59 11.53 22.21
N GLY A 509 -53.33 11.11 22.30
CA GLY A 509 -52.66 10.29 21.28
C GLY A 509 -52.23 11.06 20.03
N ARG A 510 -52.22 12.40 20.07
CA ARG A 510 -51.66 13.24 19.02
C ARG A 510 -50.72 14.32 19.56
N CYS A 511 -49.68 14.64 18.80
CA CYS A 511 -48.78 15.73 19.13
C CYS A 511 -49.53 17.06 19.06
N SER A 512 -49.50 17.84 20.13
CA SER A 512 -50.13 19.17 20.21
C SER A 512 -49.10 20.26 20.08
#